data_AF-A0A9W7F3B5-F1
#
_entry.id   AF-A0A9W7F3B5-F1
#
_cell.length_a   1.000
_cell.length_b   1.000
_cell.length_c   1.000
_cell.angle_alpha   90.00
_cell.angle_beta   90.00
_cell.angle_gamma   90.00
#
_symmetry.space_group_name_H-M   'P 1'
#
loop_
_entity.id
_entity.type
_entity.pdbx_description
1 polymer ?
#
loop_
_entity_poly.entity_id
_entity_poly.type
_entity_poly.pdbx_seq_one_letter_code
_entity_poly.pdbx_strand_id
1 'polypeptide(L)'
;MKSHKAAKHNVNVRWFSCDQAGCDYKAKQASNLKGHKATKHGINVIMHKCTVPGCNYEAKEAGKVKRHKADKHGINATFFHCTEPNCNFQAKRALVVKQHRANIHDIDVVWHYCKLDGCTFRAKESRSLGRHQRTLHKRHFVIPGTTAPITSPI
;
A
#
# COMPACT_ATOMS: atom_id res chain seq x y z
N MET A 1 11.73 -3.40 27.95
CA MET A 1 11.03 -2.46 27.01
C MET A 1 11.92 -1.27 26.61
N LYS A 2 12.86 -1.44 25.65
CA LYS A 2 13.61 -0.32 25.04
C LYS A 2 13.14 -0.03 23.60
N SER A 3 12.85 -1.07 22.83
CA SER A 3 12.40 -0.98 21.42
C SER A 3 11.05 -0.28 21.24
N HIS A 4 10.07 -0.50 22.12
CA HIS A 4 8.78 0.19 22.09
C HIS A 4 8.94 1.71 22.27
N LYS A 5 9.71 2.14 23.26
CA LYS A 5 9.97 3.57 23.55
C LYS A 5 10.66 4.26 22.37
N ALA A 6 11.63 3.61 21.74
CA ALA A 6 12.25 4.10 20.51
C ALA A 6 11.23 4.17 19.34
N ALA A 7 10.44 3.12 19.14
CA ALA A 7 9.52 3.04 18.02
C ALA A 7 8.38 4.07 18.11
N LYS A 8 7.75 4.20 19.29
CA LYS A 8 6.53 4.99 19.51
C LYS A 8 6.78 6.38 20.09
N HIS A 9 7.78 6.53 20.96
CA HIS A 9 8.04 7.78 21.68
C HIS A 9 9.33 8.48 21.28
N ASN A 10 10.06 7.94 20.30
CA ASN A 10 11.35 8.48 19.84
C ASN A 10 12.43 8.61 20.94
N VAL A 11 12.29 7.86 22.03
CA VAL A 11 13.28 7.89 23.12
C VAL A 11 14.44 6.96 22.77
N ASN A 12 15.67 7.48 22.76
CA ASN A 12 16.90 6.73 22.47
C ASN A 12 16.85 5.97 21.13
N VAL A 13 16.40 6.64 20.06
CA VAL A 13 16.28 6.01 18.74
C VAL A 13 17.65 5.84 18.11
N ARG A 14 18.01 4.59 17.83
CA ARG A 14 19.06 4.26 16.87
C ARG A 14 18.41 4.03 15.51
N TRP A 15 18.83 4.80 14.52
CA TRP A 15 18.40 4.62 13.14
C TRP A 15 19.26 3.58 12.43
N PHE A 16 18.61 2.77 11.60
CA PHE A 16 19.22 1.81 10.69
C PHE A 16 18.99 2.31 9.27
N SER A 17 20.04 2.78 8.62
CA SER A 17 19.98 3.29 7.24
C SER A 17 20.21 2.18 6.23
N CYS A 18 19.59 2.31 5.06
CA CYS A 18 19.94 1.49 3.90
C CYS A 18 21.34 1.86 3.41
N ASP A 19 22.09 0.84 3.00
CA ASP A 19 23.45 0.95 2.47
C ASP A 19 23.48 0.89 0.94
N GLN A 20 22.31 0.84 0.30
CA GLN A 20 22.21 0.75 -1.15
C GLN A 20 22.33 2.13 -1.77
N ALA A 21 23.13 2.23 -2.84
CA ALA A 21 23.37 3.48 -3.55
C ALA A 21 22.04 4.11 -4.00
N GLY A 22 21.86 5.41 -3.69
CA GLY A 22 20.65 6.15 -4.02
C GLY A 22 19.42 5.81 -3.16
N CYS A 23 19.58 5.16 -2.00
CA CYS A 23 18.47 4.85 -1.10
C CYS A 23 18.57 5.54 0.26
N ASP A 24 17.73 6.56 0.48
CA ASP A 24 17.67 7.32 1.74
C ASP A 24 16.79 6.67 2.83
N TYR A 25 16.38 5.42 2.63
CA TYR A 25 15.49 4.76 3.57
C TYR A 25 16.19 4.50 4.92
N LYS A 26 15.53 4.90 6.01
CA LYS A 26 15.96 4.63 7.37
C LYS A 26 14.83 4.09 8.22
N ALA A 27 15.13 3.13 9.08
CA ALA A 27 14.17 2.50 9.98
C ALA A 27 14.65 2.54 11.43
N LYS A 28 13.70 2.54 12.36
CA LYS A 28 13.98 2.48 13.81
C LYS A 28 14.25 1.04 14.32
N GLN A 29 14.08 0.04 13.46
CA GLN A 29 14.25 -1.38 13.78
C GLN A 29 15.00 -2.07 12.65
N ALA A 30 15.95 -2.95 12.99
CA ALA A 30 16.73 -3.70 12.01
C ALA A 30 15.87 -4.65 11.15
N SER A 31 14.81 -5.23 11.72
CA SER A 31 13.84 -6.07 11.00
C SER A 31 13.16 -5.32 9.86
N ASN A 32 12.81 -4.04 10.08
CA ASN A 32 12.20 -3.20 9.06
C ASN A 32 13.19 -2.85 7.95
N LEU A 33 14.47 -2.64 8.27
CA LEU A 33 15.51 -2.44 7.26
C LEU A 33 15.74 -3.71 6.44
N LYS A 34 15.77 -4.88 7.07
CA LYS A 34 15.87 -6.18 6.37
C LYS A 34 14.71 -6.40 5.41
N GLY A 35 13.47 -6.12 5.85
CA GLY A 35 12.29 -6.21 4.99
C GLY A 35 12.33 -5.21 3.83
N HIS A 36 12.80 -3.98 4.07
CA HIS A 36 13.02 -3.00 3.01
C HIS A 36 14.04 -3.49 1.98
N LYS A 37 15.22 -3.97 2.41
CA LYS A 37 16.25 -4.51 1.52
C LYS A 37 15.74 -5.68 0.66
N ALA A 38 14.98 -6.60 1.25
CA ALA A 38 14.37 -7.71 0.50
C ALA A 38 13.32 -7.22 -0.53
N THR A 39 12.44 -6.30 -0.12
CA THR A 39 11.32 -5.87 -0.97
C THR A 39 11.73 -4.88 -2.06
N LYS A 40 12.61 -3.92 -1.75
CA LYS A 40 13.02 -2.83 -2.64
C LYS A 40 14.32 -3.10 -3.39
N HIS A 41 15.27 -3.80 -2.77
CA HIS A 41 16.59 -4.05 -3.38
C HIS A 41 16.80 -5.52 -3.76
N GLY A 42 15.87 -6.43 -3.42
CA GLY A 42 16.04 -7.85 -3.73
C GLY A 42 17.13 -8.53 -2.91
N ILE A 43 17.61 -7.91 -1.83
CA ILE A 43 18.72 -8.42 -1.02
C ILE A 43 18.17 -9.30 0.10
N ASN A 44 18.75 -10.50 0.26
CA ASN A 44 18.35 -11.47 1.28
C ASN A 44 16.85 -11.81 1.23
N VAL A 45 16.31 -11.95 0.02
CA VAL A 45 14.89 -12.27 -0.19
C VAL A 45 14.60 -13.68 0.26
N ILE A 46 13.65 -13.82 1.17
CA ILE A 46 13.04 -15.09 1.53
C ILE A 46 11.62 -15.06 0.98
N MET A 47 11.30 -15.97 0.06
CA MET A 47 9.94 -16.15 -0.40
C MET A 47 9.17 -16.99 0.60
N HIS A 48 8.02 -16.49 1.03
CA HIS A 48 7.06 -17.24 1.82
C HIS A 48 6.02 -17.83 0.88
N LYS A 49 5.86 -19.15 0.88
CA LYS A 49 4.89 -19.85 0.05
C LYS A 49 3.58 -20.08 0.77
N CYS A 50 2.47 -20.07 0.03
CA CYS A 50 1.21 -20.59 0.53
C CYS A 50 1.36 -22.09 0.78
N THR A 51 0.80 -22.58 1.88
CA THR A 51 0.89 -23.99 2.28
C THR A 51 -0.38 -24.76 1.93
N VAL A 52 -1.33 -24.13 1.23
CA VAL A 52 -2.56 -24.78 0.81
C VAL A 52 -2.24 -25.63 -0.43
N PRO A 53 -2.57 -26.93 -0.43
CA PRO A 53 -2.33 -27.80 -1.58
C PRO A 53 -2.91 -27.21 -2.88
N GLY A 54 -2.13 -27.24 -3.95
CA GLY A 54 -2.52 -26.69 -5.26
C GLY A 54 -2.45 -25.16 -5.38
N CYS A 55 -2.01 -24.43 -4.34
CA CYS A 55 -1.82 -22.98 -4.42
C CYS A 55 -0.36 -22.60 -4.64
N ASN A 56 -0.06 -21.96 -5.78
CA ASN A 56 1.28 -21.52 -6.15
C ASN A 56 1.60 -20.08 -5.68
N TYR A 57 0.80 -19.50 -4.79
CA TYR A 57 1.03 -18.14 -4.33
C TYR A 57 2.25 -18.06 -3.42
N GLU A 58 3.13 -17.10 -3.67
CA GLU A 58 4.24 -16.76 -2.80
C GLU A 58 4.47 -15.24 -2.71
N ALA A 59 5.08 -14.79 -1.62
CA ALA A 59 5.39 -13.40 -1.41
C ALA A 59 6.65 -13.21 -0.55
N LYS A 60 7.36 -12.09 -0.77
CA LYS A 60 8.54 -11.68 0.01
C LYS A 60 8.25 -11.36 1.48
N GLU A 61 6.98 -11.19 1.84
CA GLU A 61 6.54 -10.83 3.20
C GLU A 61 5.54 -11.87 3.71
N ALA A 62 5.82 -12.48 4.86
CA ALA A 62 4.94 -13.48 5.49
C ALA A 62 3.51 -12.97 5.71
N GLY A 63 3.36 -11.68 6.05
CA GLY A 63 2.05 -11.05 6.23
C GLY A 63 1.19 -11.05 4.97
N LYS A 64 1.80 -11.02 3.77
CA LYS A 64 1.06 -11.08 2.49
C LYS A 64 0.52 -12.48 2.23
N VAL A 65 1.28 -13.52 2.56
CA VAL A 65 0.82 -14.92 2.49
C VAL A 65 -0.29 -15.17 3.50
N LYS A 66 -0.15 -14.69 4.74
CA LYS A 66 -1.22 -14.80 5.75
C LYS A 66 -2.52 -14.14 5.26
N ARG A 67 -2.41 -12.93 4.71
CA ARG A 67 -3.57 -12.24 4.12
C ARG A 67 -4.14 -12.99 2.91
N HIS A 68 -3.30 -13.47 2.01
CA HIS A 68 -3.73 -14.27 0.87
C HIS A 68 -4.51 -15.51 1.32
N LYS A 69 -4.02 -16.22 2.35
CA LYS A 69 -4.71 -17.37 2.96
C LYS A 69 -6.09 -17.00 3.49
N ALA A 70 -6.23 -15.88 4.20
CA ALA A 70 -7.53 -15.39 4.65
C ALA A 70 -8.46 -15.02 3.49
N ASP A 71 -7.95 -14.30 2.50
CA ASP A 71 -8.73 -13.78 1.37
C ASP A 71 -9.20 -14.89 0.43
N LYS A 72 -8.28 -15.77 0.02
CA LYS A 72 -8.48 -16.79 -1.03
C LYS A 72 -8.83 -18.18 -0.50
N HIS A 73 -8.41 -18.52 0.71
CA HIS A 73 -8.64 -19.85 1.28
C HIS A 73 -9.50 -19.81 2.55
N GLY A 74 -9.90 -18.64 3.04
CA GLY A 74 -10.69 -18.50 4.28
C GLY A 74 -9.91 -18.84 5.56
N ILE A 75 -8.64 -19.22 5.45
CA ILE A 75 -7.83 -19.66 6.59
C ILE A 75 -7.49 -18.45 7.46
N ASN A 76 -7.90 -18.51 8.73
CA ASN A 76 -7.79 -17.40 9.68
C ASN A 76 -8.46 -16.11 9.18
N ALA A 77 -9.52 -16.23 8.37
CA ALA A 77 -10.29 -15.08 7.93
C ALA A 77 -11.05 -14.49 9.13
N THR A 78 -10.91 -13.19 9.32
CA THR A 78 -11.69 -12.41 10.27
C THR A 78 -12.42 -11.33 9.48
N PHE A 79 -13.65 -11.02 9.90
CA PHE A 79 -14.47 -10.03 9.24
C PHE A 79 -14.51 -8.75 10.05
N PHE A 80 -14.36 -7.63 9.34
CA PHE A 80 -14.62 -6.31 9.84
C PHE A 80 -16.04 -5.96 9.42
N HIS A 81 -16.85 -5.51 10.36
CA HIS A 81 -18.24 -5.14 10.12
C HIS A 81 -18.36 -3.62 10.00
N CYS A 82 -19.29 -3.16 9.17
CA CYS A 82 -19.72 -1.77 9.20
C CYS A 82 -20.41 -1.51 10.54
N THR A 83 -20.14 -0.35 11.14
CA THR A 83 -20.68 0.04 12.45
C THR A 83 -21.93 0.90 12.32
N GLU A 84 -22.33 1.24 11.10
CA GLU A 84 -23.48 2.11 10.86
C GLU A 84 -24.79 1.36 11.09
N PRO A 85 -25.80 2.02 11.70
CA PRO A 85 -27.09 1.40 11.96
C PRO A 85 -27.75 0.93 10.67
N ASN A 86 -28.39 -0.25 10.73
CA ASN A 86 -29.05 -0.90 9.59
C ASN A 86 -28.12 -1.25 8.41
N CYS A 87 -26.80 -1.31 8.62
CA CYS A 87 -25.86 -1.77 7.61
C CYS A 87 -25.24 -3.13 7.98
N ASN A 88 -25.53 -4.16 7.19
CA ASN A 88 -25.00 -5.51 7.38
C ASN A 88 -23.71 -5.77 6.58
N PHE A 89 -23.08 -4.73 6.03
CA PHE A 89 -21.88 -4.89 5.23
C PHE A 89 -20.70 -5.35 6.09
N GLN A 90 -19.99 -6.36 5.60
CA GLN A 90 -18.75 -6.84 6.23
C GLN A 90 -17.73 -7.22 5.17
N ALA A 91 -16.45 -7.11 5.52
CA ALA A 91 -15.36 -7.50 4.63
C ALA A 91 -14.17 -8.07 5.42
N LYS A 92 -13.38 -8.92 4.78
CA LYS A 92 -12.15 -9.51 5.35
C LYS A 92 -11.03 -8.49 5.62
N ARG A 93 -11.20 -7.25 5.14
CA ARG A 93 -10.19 -6.18 5.24
C ARG A 93 -10.82 -4.90 5.75
N ALA A 94 -10.26 -4.35 6.82
CA ALA A 94 -10.69 -3.07 7.40
C ALA A 94 -10.71 -1.91 6.38
N LEU A 95 -9.74 -1.87 5.46
CA LEU A 95 -9.71 -0.84 4.41
C LEU A 95 -10.97 -0.88 3.53
N VAL A 96 -11.49 -2.07 3.24
CA VAL A 96 -12.69 -2.24 2.40
C VAL A 96 -13.92 -1.73 3.13
N VAL A 97 -14.04 -1.99 4.44
CA VAL A 97 -15.12 -1.41 5.27
C VAL A 97 -15.00 0.11 5.34
N LYS A 98 -13.79 0.65 5.50
CA LYS A 98 -13.56 2.11 5.47
C LYS A 98 -14.00 2.73 4.14
N GLN A 99 -13.66 2.10 3.02
CA GLN A 99 -14.07 2.56 1.69
C GLN A 99 -15.59 2.45 1.49
N HIS A 100 -16.20 1.36 1.96
CA HIS A 100 -17.65 1.22 1.99
C HIS A 100 -18.31 2.35 2.78
N ARG A 101 -17.82 2.67 3.99
CA ARG A 101 -18.33 3.78 4.81
C ARG A 101 -18.24 5.13 4.09
N ALA A 102 -17.12 5.41 3.42
CA ALA A 102 -16.97 6.63 2.63
C ALA A 102 -17.91 6.65 1.40
N ASN A 103 -18.04 5.52 0.70
CA ASN A 103 -18.79 5.47 -0.56
C ASN A 103 -20.32 5.42 -0.36
N ILE A 104 -20.79 4.70 0.66
CA ILE A 104 -22.20 4.40 0.90
C ILE A 104 -22.81 5.28 2.00
N HIS A 105 -22.04 5.58 3.05
CA HIS A 105 -22.53 6.37 4.19
C HIS A 105 -22.00 7.80 4.22
N ASP A 106 -21.12 8.18 3.29
CA ASP A 106 -20.44 9.49 3.29
C ASP A 106 -19.68 9.79 4.60
N ILE A 107 -19.21 8.75 5.29
CA ILE A 107 -18.46 8.87 6.55
C ILE A 107 -16.96 8.73 6.31
N ASP A 108 -16.17 9.57 7.00
CA ASP A 108 -14.71 9.62 6.91
C ASP A 108 -14.21 9.79 5.45
N VAL A 109 -14.98 10.51 4.63
CA VAL A 109 -14.68 10.70 3.20
C VAL A 109 -13.41 11.52 3.04
N VAL A 110 -12.47 10.96 2.28
CA VAL A 110 -11.28 11.68 1.81
C VAL A 110 -11.42 11.88 0.32
N TRP A 111 -11.57 13.14 -0.08
CA TRP A 111 -11.64 13.51 -1.49
C TRP A 111 -10.24 13.57 -2.11
N HIS A 112 -10.06 12.85 -3.21
CA HIS A 112 -8.88 12.91 -4.06
C HIS A 112 -9.16 13.83 -5.24
N TYR A 113 -8.55 15.00 -5.23
CA TYR A 113 -8.68 16.02 -6.28
C TYR A 113 -7.63 15.83 -7.37
N CYS A 114 -8.02 16.08 -8.61
CA CYS A 114 -7.05 16.21 -9.68
C CYS A 114 -6.22 17.47 -9.48
N LYS A 115 -4.91 17.34 -9.66
CA LYS A 115 -3.95 18.44 -9.48
C LYS A 115 -3.65 19.20 -10.77
N LEU A 116 -4.23 18.78 -11.90
CA LEU A 116 -4.04 19.50 -13.15
C LEU A 116 -4.85 20.78 -13.10
N ASP A 117 -4.22 21.90 -13.46
CA ASP A 117 -4.88 23.20 -13.49
C ASP A 117 -6.13 23.17 -14.40
N GLY A 118 -7.20 23.83 -13.95
CA GLY A 118 -8.50 23.83 -14.62
C GLY A 118 -9.31 22.52 -14.53
N CYS A 119 -8.77 21.45 -13.92
CA CYS A 119 -9.52 20.20 -13.75
C CYS A 119 -10.27 20.14 -12.42
N THR A 120 -11.60 20.08 -12.47
CA THR A 120 -12.48 20.01 -11.28
C THR A 120 -12.77 18.58 -10.81
N PHE A 121 -12.18 17.57 -11.44
CA PHE A 121 -12.46 16.17 -11.11
C PHE A 121 -12.00 15.83 -9.69
N ARG A 122 -12.90 15.19 -8.93
CA ARG A 122 -12.60 14.61 -7.62
C ARG A 122 -13.25 13.24 -7.46
N ALA A 123 -12.64 12.38 -6.66
CA ALA A 123 -13.17 11.06 -6.36
C ALA A 123 -12.92 10.66 -4.89
N LYS A 124 -13.80 9.82 -4.33
CA LYS A 124 -13.64 9.23 -2.99
C LYS A 124 -12.51 8.18 -2.94
N GLU A 125 -12.08 7.67 -4.09
CA GLU A 125 -11.00 6.68 -4.20
C GLU A 125 -9.84 7.16 -5.08
N SER A 126 -8.61 6.99 -4.58
CA SER A 126 -7.39 7.31 -5.32
C SER A 126 -7.28 6.56 -6.65
N ARG A 127 -7.78 5.31 -6.73
CA ARG A 127 -7.76 4.53 -7.97
C ARG A 127 -8.59 5.18 -9.07
N SER A 128 -9.74 5.76 -8.71
CA SER A 128 -10.62 6.46 -9.63
C SER A 128 -9.96 7.73 -10.16
N LEU A 129 -9.29 8.49 -9.29
CA LEU A 129 -8.47 9.63 -9.71
C LEU A 129 -7.33 9.20 -10.64
N GLY A 130 -6.57 8.16 -10.28
CA GLY A 130 -5.48 7.66 -11.12
C GLY A 130 -5.96 7.16 -12.48
N ARG A 131 -7.15 6.55 -12.56
CA ARG A 131 -7.78 6.18 -13.84
C ARG A 131 -8.13 7.43 -14.64
N HIS A 132 -8.81 8.40 -14.04
CA HIS A 132 -9.14 9.68 -14.68
C HIS A 132 -7.90 10.36 -15.28
N GLN A 133 -6.80 10.46 -14.51
CA GLN A 133 -5.56 11.06 -14.99
C GLN A 133 -4.95 10.28 -16.17
N ARG A 134 -4.93 8.94 -16.10
CA ARG A 134 -4.43 8.10 -17.20
C ARG A 134 -5.31 8.11 -18.44
N THR A 135 -6.59 8.45 -18.33
CA THR A 135 -7.49 8.46 -19.48
C THR A 135 -7.57 9.83 -20.14
N LEU A 136 -7.62 10.88 -19.33
CA LEU A 136 -7.90 12.25 -19.79
C LEU A 136 -6.65 13.15 -19.78
N HIS A 137 -5.65 12.87 -18.93
CA HIS A 137 -4.43 13.68 -18.80
C HIS A 137 -3.18 12.92 -19.30
N LYS A 138 -3.35 12.05 -20.30
CA LYS A 138 -2.33 11.15 -20.87
C LYS A 138 -1.00 11.83 -21.26
N ARG A 139 -0.95 13.16 -21.38
CA ARG A 139 0.26 13.93 -21.74
C ARG A 139 1.09 14.45 -20.57
N HIS A 140 0.64 14.39 -19.32
CA HIS A 140 1.40 14.93 -18.17
C HIS A 140 1.69 13.91 -17.06
N PHE A 141 1.98 12.65 -17.42
CA PHE A 141 2.66 11.75 -16.49
C PHE A 141 4.17 12.03 -16.54
N VAL A 142 4.59 13.21 -16.09
CA VAL A 142 6.01 13.49 -15.85
C VAL A 142 6.37 12.80 -14.55
N ILE A 143 7.18 11.76 -14.64
CA ILE A 143 7.91 11.24 -13.49
C ILE A 143 8.86 12.37 -13.06
N PRO A 144 8.81 12.87 -11.81
CA PRO A 144 9.79 13.85 -11.37
C PRO A 144 11.18 13.19 -11.41
N GLY A 145 12.01 13.60 -12.37
CA GLY A 145 13.41 13.15 -12.47
C GLY A 145 13.92 12.63 -13.81
N THR A 146 13.15 12.65 -14.92
CA THR A 146 13.69 12.19 -16.22
C THR A 146 13.47 13.22 -17.33
N THR A 147 14.53 13.95 -17.65
CA THR A 147 14.62 14.80 -18.84
C THR A 147 15.14 13.97 -20.01
N ALA A 148 14.24 13.39 -20.80
CA ALA A 148 14.57 12.99 -22.17
C ALA A 148 13.30 12.94 -23.04
N PRO A 149 13.23 13.71 -24.14
CA PRO A 149 12.15 13.58 -25.10
C PRO A 149 12.34 12.30 -25.92
N ILE A 150 11.29 11.48 -26.02
CA ILE A 150 11.25 10.32 -26.93
C ILE A 150 10.74 10.82 -28.28
N THR A 151 11.62 10.93 -29.26
CA THR A 151 11.25 11.09 -30.67
C THR A 151 10.78 9.75 -31.22
N SER A 152 9.54 9.68 -31.70
CA SER A 152 9.02 8.51 -32.44
C SER A 152 9.60 8.49 -33.86
N PRO A 153 10.02 7.32 -34.40
CA PRO A 153 10.14 7.15 -35.84
C PRO A 153 8.79 6.82 -36.48
N ILE A 154 8.70 7.19 -37.76
CA ILE A 154 7.56 7.13 -38.69
C ILE A 154 7.09 5.68 -38.91
#